data_AF-A0A355XRG6-F1
#
_entry.id   AF-A0A355XRG6-F1
#
_cell.length_a   1.000
_cell.length_b   1.000
_cell.length_c   1.000
_cell.angle_alpha   90.00
_cell.angle_beta   90.00
_cell.angle_gamma   90.00
#
_symmetry.space_group_name_H-M   'P 1'
#
loop_
_entity.id
_entity.type
_entity.pdbx_description
1 polymer ?
#
loop_
_entity_poly.entity_id
_entity_poly.type
_entity_poly.pdbx_seq_one_letter_code
_entity_poly.pdbx_strand_id
1 'polypeptide(L)'
;MKNNIVIFLILSIGSIHGQIGDVIWEENFDSLGNWMILTGNGSWGWGNGELQFYQEENVEIAEVPGEPGNNALHITALEESGPDIVDQWGNPLNYTSGRVTTKSKIAIKYGVIETRVR
;
A
#
# COMPACT_ATOMS: atom_id res chain seq x y z
N MET A 1 -39.30 -27.52 -33.63
CA MET A 1 -37.84 -27.59 -33.36
C MET A 1 -37.16 -26.21 -33.35
N LYS A 2 -37.43 -25.31 -34.30
CA LYS A 2 -36.82 -23.95 -34.33
C LYS A 2 -37.18 -23.07 -33.11
N ASN A 3 -38.42 -23.09 -32.62
CA ASN A 3 -38.84 -22.23 -31.51
C ASN A 3 -38.26 -22.65 -30.14
N ASN A 4 -37.90 -23.92 -29.97
CA ASN A 4 -37.35 -24.41 -28.69
C ASN A 4 -35.87 -24.01 -28.53
N ILE A 5 -35.16 -23.78 -29.64
CA ILE A 5 -33.75 -23.32 -29.64
C ILE A 5 -33.66 -21.86 -29.16
N VAL A 6 -34.64 -21.01 -29.52
CA VAL A 6 -34.66 -19.60 -29.11
C VAL A 6 -34.91 -19.45 -27.61
N ILE A 7 -35.77 -20.29 -27.03
CA ILE A 7 -36.06 -20.29 -25.58
C ILE A 7 -34.82 -20.70 -24.77
N PHE A 8 -34.01 -21.64 -25.27
CA PHE A 8 -32.79 -22.10 -24.60
C PHE A 8 -31.68 -21.03 -24.58
N LEU A 9 -31.62 -20.18 -25.61
CA LEU A 9 -30.66 -19.07 -25.71
C LEU A 9 -30.99 -17.89 -24.77
N ILE A 10 -32.27 -17.64 -24.48
CA ILE A 10 -32.71 -16.54 -23.61
C ILE A 10 -32.46 -16.88 -22.13
N LEU A 11 -32.48 -18.16 -21.75
CA LEU A 11 -32.19 -18.63 -20.39
C LEU A 11 -30.69 -18.62 -20.02
N SER A 12 -29.79 -18.43 -20.98
CA SER A 12 -28.34 -18.42 -20.76
C SER A 12 -27.77 -17.03 -20.51
N ILE A 13 -28.61 -15.98 -20.49
CA ILE A 13 -28.23 -14.62 -20.10
C ILE A 13 -28.27 -14.52 -18.57
N GLY A 14 -27.52 -15.39 -17.90
CA GLY A 14 -27.19 -15.18 -16.50
C GLY A 14 -26.19 -14.03 -16.42
N SER A 15 -26.50 -13.00 -15.64
CA SER A 15 -25.62 -11.86 -15.45
C SER A 15 -24.23 -12.33 -15.03
N ILE A 16 -23.25 -12.22 -15.94
CA ILE A 16 -21.84 -12.39 -15.64
C ILE A 16 -21.44 -11.16 -14.81
N HIS A 17 -21.79 -11.16 -13.53
CA HIS A 17 -21.18 -10.22 -12.60
C HIS A 17 -19.74 -10.70 -12.43
N GLY A 18 -18.78 -9.83 -12.77
CA GLY A 18 -17.45 -9.98 -12.18
C GLY A 18 -17.63 -9.82 -10.68
N GLN A 19 -17.84 -10.92 -9.97
CA GLN A 19 -17.99 -10.88 -8.51
C GLN A 19 -16.60 -10.68 -7.94
N ILE A 20 -16.30 -9.42 -7.59
CA ILE A 20 -15.40 -9.16 -6.48
C ILE A 20 -16.01 -9.93 -5.31
N GLY A 21 -15.27 -10.93 -4.81
CA GLY A 21 -15.73 -11.77 -3.70
C GLY A 21 -15.85 -10.95 -2.41
N ASP A 22 -16.22 -11.62 -1.33
CA ASP A 22 -16.29 -10.97 -0.02
C ASP A 22 -14.93 -10.40 0.41
N VAL A 23 -14.95 -9.34 1.23
CA VAL A 23 -13.74 -8.81 1.87
C VAL A 23 -13.20 -9.86 2.84
N ILE A 24 -12.00 -10.37 2.55
CA ILE A 24 -11.33 -11.38 3.39
C ILE A 24 -10.33 -10.77 4.39
N TRP A 25 -9.90 -9.53 4.14
CA TRP A 25 -8.99 -8.77 4.98
C TRP A 25 -9.09 -7.28 4.64
N GLU A 26 -8.95 -6.43 5.65
CA GLU A 26 -8.92 -4.98 5.54
C GLU A 26 -7.91 -4.38 6.53
N GLU A 27 -7.41 -3.19 6.22
CA GLU A 27 -6.61 -2.36 7.12
C GLU A 27 -7.35 -1.05 7.32
N ASN A 28 -7.84 -0.85 8.54
CA ASN A 28 -8.54 0.37 8.96
C ASN A 28 -7.59 1.39 9.61
N PHE A 29 -6.29 1.08 9.66
CA PHE A 29 -5.25 1.93 10.24
C PHE A 29 -5.48 2.22 11.73
N ASP A 30 -5.87 1.19 12.50
CA ASP A 30 -5.98 1.30 13.95
C ASP A 30 -4.60 1.24 14.63
N SER A 31 -3.60 0.62 13.96
CA SER A 31 -2.22 0.53 14.44
C SER A 31 -1.25 0.15 13.32
N LEU A 32 0.06 0.26 13.58
CA LEU A 32 1.12 -0.25 12.70
C LEU A 32 1.36 -1.77 12.86
N GLY A 33 0.51 -2.50 13.57
CA GLY A 33 0.71 -3.92 13.92
C GLY A 33 0.93 -4.83 12.71
N ASN A 34 0.31 -4.52 11.57
CA ASN A 34 0.42 -5.26 10.31
C ASN A 34 1.61 -4.85 9.42
N TRP A 35 2.36 -3.82 9.83
CA TRP A 35 3.40 -3.18 9.03
C TRP A 35 4.78 -3.34 9.66
N MET A 36 5.79 -3.62 8.85
CA MET A 36 7.19 -3.46 9.23
C MET A 36 7.73 -2.21 8.59
N ILE A 37 8.40 -1.38 9.38
CA ILE A 37 9.02 -0.16 8.91
C ILE A 37 10.45 -0.49 8.44
N LEU A 38 10.82 0.02 7.26
CA LEU A 38 12.14 -0.15 6.69
C LEU A 38 12.93 1.15 6.85
N THR A 39 14.20 1.03 7.24
CA THR A 39 15.09 2.18 7.46
C THR A 39 16.28 2.15 6.51
N GLY A 40 16.82 3.33 6.21
CA GLY A 40 17.98 3.54 5.35
C GLY A 40 17.68 3.77 3.87
N ASN A 41 18.73 4.02 3.10
CA ASN A 41 18.66 4.28 1.65
C ASN A 41 18.85 3.00 0.78
N GLY A 42 18.98 1.82 1.40
CA GLY A 42 19.12 0.55 0.69
C GLY A 42 20.40 0.48 -0.17
N SER A 43 20.51 -0.58 -0.99
CA SER A 43 21.63 -0.66 -1.94
C SER A 43 21.29 0.13 -3.20
N TRP A 44 22.19 1.02 -3.63
CA TRP A 44 22.04 1.90 -4.80
C TRP A 44 20.74 2.71 -4.78
N GLY A 45 20.37 3.28 -3.62
CA GLY A 45 19.09 3.98 -3.47
C GLY A 45 17.93 3.05 -3.80
N TRP A 46 17.88 1.91 -3.12
CA TRP A 46 16.94 0.79 -3.36
C TRP A 46 16.91 0.22 -4.80
N GLY A 47 18.00 0.39 -5.55
CA GLY A 47 18.17 -0.12 -6.91
C GLY A 47 17.71 0.85 -8.01
N ASN A 48 17.22 2.03 -7.63
CA ASN A 48 16.67 3.04 -8.52
C ASN A 48 17.23 4.44 -8.27
N GLY A 49 18.32 4.56 -7.49
CA GLY A 49 18.96 5.86 -7.25
C GLY A 49 18.10 6.81 -6.42
N GLU A 50 17.29 6.27 -5.52
CA GLU A 50 16.47 7.04 -4.57
C GLU A 50 17.33 7.99 -3.72
N LEU A 51 16.82 9.21 -3.51
CA LEU A 51 17.52 10.28 -2.79
C LEU A 51 17.16 10.33 -1.30
N GLN A 52 16.11 9.64 -0.90
CA GLN A 52 15.59 9.63 0.46
C GLN A 52 16.25 8.55 1.32
N PHE A 53 16.50 8.89 2.58
CA PHE A 53 16.79 7.92 3.64
C PHE A 53 15.48 7.56 4.35
N TYR A 54 15.09 6.29 4.38
CA TYR A 54 13.86 5.92 5.07
C TYR A 54 14.06 5.93 6.59
N GLN A 55 13.13 6.54 7.33
CA GLN A 55 13.14 6.62 8.79
C GLN A 55 11.80 6.20 9.39
N GLU A 56 11.84 5.78 10.65
CA GLU A 56 10.65 5.34 11.37
C GLU A 56 9.76 6.51 11.76
N GLU A 57 10.37 7.63 12.08
CA GLU A 57 9.76 8.90 12.46
C GLU A 57 8.89 9.50 11.34
N ASN A 58 9.09 9.04 10.10
CA ASN A 58 8.28 9.46 8.96
C ASN A 58 7.03 8.59 8.73
N VAL A 59 6.76 7.61 9.59
CA VAL A 59 5.62 6.69 9.49
C VAL A 59 4.78 6.79 10.75
N GLU A 60 3.52 7.19 10.60
CA GLU A 60 2.57 7.21 11.72
C GLU A 60 1.16 6.82 11.27
N ILE A 61 0.30 6.58 12.25
CA ILE A 61 -1.15 6.55 12.05
C ILE A 61 -1.69 7.92 12.47
N ALA A 62 -2.38 8.59 11.57
CA ALA A 62 -2.96 9.91 11.83
C ALA A 62 -4.40 10.02 11.30
N GLU A 63 -5.18 10.91 11.91
CA GLU A 63 -6.52 11.23 11.41
C GLU A 63 -6.45 11.88 10.02
N VAL A 64 -7.37 11.50 9.14
CA VAL A 64 -7.49 12.08 7.81
C VAL A 64 -8.08 13.50 7.91
N PRO A 65 -7.41 14.54 7.38
CA PRO A 65 -7.90 15.91 7.47
C PRO A 65 -9.30 16.06 6.86
N GLY A 66 -10.26 16.48 7.68
CA GLY A 66 -11.66 16.68 7.27
C GLY A 66 -12.55 15.45 7.40
N GLU A 67 -12.04 14.32 7.93
CA GLU A 67 -12.80 13.08 8.17
C GLU A 67 -12.64 12.62 9.63
N PRO A 68 -13.35 13.24 10.60
CA PRO A 68 -13.19 12.92 12.02
C PRO A 68 -13.47 11.42 12.31
N GLY A 69 -12.57 10.80 13.07
CA GLY A 69 -12.65 9.37 13.40
C GLY A 69 -12.23 8.42 12.27
N ASN A 70 -11.71 8.94 11.15
CA ASN A 70 -11.09 8.14 10.10
C ASN A 70 -9.57 8.28 10.15
N ASN A 71 -8.86 7.16 10.31
CA ASN A 71 -7.40 7.14 10.38
C ASN A 71 -6.79 6.68 9.05
N ALA A 72 -5.54 7.07 8.83
CA ALA A 72 -4.74 6.60 7.70
C ALA A 72 -3.30 6.36 8.13
N LEU A 73 -2.61 5.50 7.38
CA LEU A 73 -1.17 5.47 7.34
C LEU A 73 -0.67 6.79 6.74
N HIS A 74 0.02 7.59 7.55
CA HIS A 74 0.62 8.84 7.14
C HIS A 74 2.12 8.64 6.93
N ILE A 75 2.56 8.82 5.68
CA ILE A 75 3.97 8.80 5.29
C ILE A 75 4.39 10.21 4.97
N THR A 76 5.33 10.75 5.75
CA THR A 76 5.82 12.12 5.56
C THR A 76 7.16 12.08 4.82
N ALA A 77 7.29 12.83 3.73
CA ALA A 77 8.58 13.11 3.11
C ALA A 77 9.04 14.50 3.54
N LEU A 78 10.29 14.62 4.00
CA LEU A 78 10.87 15.88 4.47
C LEU A 78 12.17 16.17 3.70
N GLU A 79 12.44 17.46 3.48
CA GLU A 79 13.76 17.93 3.06
C GLU A 79 14.59 18.19 4.31
N GLU A 80 15.35 17.17 4.71
CA GLU A 80 16.22 17.23 5.87
C GLU A 80 17.48 16.37 5.68
N SER A 81 18.55 16.77 6.33
CA SER A 81 19.86 16.11 6.29
C SER A 81 20.43 15.98 7.70
N GLY A 82 21.37 15.06 7.88
CA GLY A 82 21.95 14.79 9.19
C GLY A 82 23.16 13.86 9.08
N PRO A 83 23.94 13.73 10.17
CA PRO A 83 25.15 12.90 10.18
C PRO A 83 24.85 11.42 9.87
N ASP A 84 23.66 10.94 10.23
CA ASP A 84 23.23 9.54 10.00
C ASP A 84 22.36 9.36 8.75
N ILE A 85 22.07 10.46 8.03
CA ILE A 85 21.23 10.47 6.83
C ILE A 85 22.15 10.39 5.61
N VAL A 86 22.70 9.20 5.40
CA VAL A 86 23.73 8.94 4.37
C VAL A 86 23.39 7.75 3.50
N ASP A 87 23.95 7.72 2.29
CA ASP A 87 23.88 6.56 1.41
C ASP A 87 24.84 5.43 1.85
N GLN A 88 24.83 4.33 1.11
CA GLN A 88 25.70 3.17 1.38
C GLN A 88 27.22 3.45 1.31
N TRP A 89 27.64 4.58 0.76
CA TRP A 89 29.04 5.03 0.69
C TRP A 89 29.36 6.14 1.69
N GLY A 90 28.38 6.56 2.51
CA GLY A 90 28.53 7.64 3.48
C GLY A 90 28.37 9.04 2.89
N ASN A 91 27.87 9.19 1.66
CA ASN A 91 27.54 10.51 1.13
C ASN A 91 26.25 11.03 1.78
N PRO A 92 26.18 12.32 2.13
CA PRO A 92 24.98 12.89 2.75
C PRO A 92 23.80 12.88 1.78
N LEU A 93 22.63 12.56 2.31
CA LEU A 93 21.33 12.68 1.65
C LEU A 93 20.57 13.87 2.25
N ASN A 94 19.65 14.43 1.47
CA ASN A 94 18.93 15.66 1.83
C ASN A 94 17.42 15.44 2.00
N TYR A 95 16.98 14.18 1.98
CA TYR A 95 15.57 13.83 2.09
C TYR A 95 15.38 12.64 3.01
N THR A 96 14.29 12.67 3.76
CA THR A 96 13.79 11.53 4.53
C THR A 96 12.37 11.18 4.11
N SER A 97 11.97 9.93 4.35
CA SER A 97 10.62 9.46 4.05
C SER A 97 10.29 8.21 4.86
N GLY A 98 9.05 7.75 4.81
CA GLY A 98 8.62 6.48 5.40
C GLY A 98 8.53 5.37 4.34
N ARG A 99 8.92 4.15 4.71
CA ARG A 99 8.68 2.94 3.91
C ARG A 99 8.21 1.81 4.78
N VAL A 100 7.08 1.21 4.42
CA VAL A 100 6.49 0.08 5.13
C VAL A 100 6.31 -1.13 4.24
N THR A 101 6.28 -2.31 4.84
CA THR A 101 5.99 -3.58 4.18
C THR A 101 5.20 -4.51 5.09
N THR A 102 4.33 -5.34 4.52
CA THR A 102 3.63 -6.40 5.27
C THR A 102 4.39 -7.73 5.25
N LYS A 103 5.65 -7.76 4.76
CA LYS A 103 6.46 -8.98 4.69
C LYS A 103 6.48 -9.68 6.05
N SER A 104 6.26 -11.00 6.02
CA SER A 104 6.16 -11.86 7.22
C SER A 104 4.95 -11.60 8.13
N LYS A 105 4.05 -10.67 7.78
CA LYS A 105 2.81 -10.39 8.51
C LYS A 105 1.59 -10.78 7.69
N ILE A 106 1.43 -10.19 6.50
CA ILE A 106 0.28 -10.40 5.62
C ILE A 106 0.79 -10.70 4.21
N ALA A 107 0.35 -11.82 3.66
CA ALA A 107 0.64 -12.23 2.29
C ALA A 107 -0.65 -12.73 1.63
N ILE A 108 -0.99 -12.13 0.49
CA ILE A 108 -2.19 -12.44 -0.27
C ILE A 108 -1.76 -13.16 -1.56
N LYS A 109 -2.43 -14.25 -1.90
CA LYS A 109 -2.24 -14.99 -3.14
C LYS A 109 -3.54 -14.98 -3.94
N TYR A 110 -3.54 -14.25 -5.05
CA TYR A 110 -4.70 -13.98 -5.90
C TYR A 110 -5.79 -13.14 -5.22
N GLY A 111 -6.78 -12.71 -6.00
CA GLY A 111 -7.85 -11.81 -5.54
C GLY A 111 -7.64 -10.37 -5.97
N VAL A 112 -8.39 -9.47 -5.35
CA VAL A 112 -8.36 -8.03 -5.59
C VAL A 112 -7.79 -7.34 -4.36
N ILE A 113 -6.87 -6.39 -4.57
CA ILE A 113 -6.31 -5.53 -3.52
C ILE A 113 -6.62 -4.10 -3.92
N GLU A 114 -7.35 -3.39 -3.06
CA GLU A 114 -7.72 -2.00 -3.26
C GLU A 114 -7.11 -1.13 -2.16
N THR A 115 -6.81 0.13 -2.49
CA THR A 115 -6.29 1.10 -1.53
C THR A 115 -6.85 2.47 -1.85
N ARG A 116 -7.18 3.25 -0.82
CA ARG A 116 -7.50 4.67 -0.92
C ARG A 116 -6.28 5.45 -0.47
N VAL A 117 -5.72 6.25 -1.37
CA VAL A 117 -4.53 7.09 -1.12
C VAL A 117 -4.83 8.54 -1.51
N ARG A 118 -4.26 9.50 -0.79
CA ARG A 118 -4.39 10.95 -0.99
C ARG A 118 -3.01 11.58 -1.07
#